data_AF-A0A2G4H8H4-F1
#
_entry.id   AF-A0A2G4H8H4-F1
#
_cell.length_a   1.000
_cell.length_b   1.000
_cell.length_c   1.000
_cell.angle_alpha   90.00
_cell.angle_beta   90.00
_cell.angle_gamma   90.00
#
_symmetry.space_group_name_H-M   'P 1'
#
loop_
_entity.id
_entity.type
_entity.pdbx_description
1 polymer ?
#
loop_
_entity_poly.entity_id
_entity_poly.type
_entity_poly.pdbx_seq_one_letter_code
_entity_poly.pdbx_strand_id
1 'polypeptide(L)'
;MKKIYFLISTALFSSALFAQSSFSDNFESYNVGAYLGPQPQWTTWSGASSTTEDTQVNNTMNNTPAGAKSVHYVSTLANGGPQDCVLPFGGAYNTGNFAYQMDIFIEP
;
A
#
# COMPACT_ATOMS: atom_id res chain seq x y z
N MET A 1 -16.52 37.75 -27.89
CA MET A 1 -15.29 36.98 -28.22
C MET A 1 -14.33 36.88 -27.03
N LYS A 2 -13.87 37.96 -26.39
CA LYS A 2 -12.98 37.91 -25.20
C LYS A 2 -13.45 36.99 -24.05
N LYS A 3 -14.75 36.96 -23.79
CA LYS A 3 -15.36 36.09 -22.75
C LYS A 3 -15.30 34.59 -23.10
N ILE A 4 -15.31 34.24 -24.39
CA ILE A 4 -15.24 32.83 -24.84
C ILE A 4 -13.83 32.27 -24.61
N TYR A 5 -12.79 33.08 -24.90
CA TYR A 5 -11.39 32.68 -24.69
C TYR A 5 -11.07 32.49 -23.21
N PHE A 6 -11.64 33.33 -22.34
CA PHE A 6 -11.51 33.18 -20.89
C PHE A 6 -12.13 31.86 -20.41
N LEU A 7 -13.33 31.53 -20.86
CA LEU A 7 -14.03 30.30 -20.50
C LEU A 7 -13.29 29.03 -20.96
N ILE A 8 -12.78 29.04 -22.19
CA ILE A 8 -12.00 27.93 -22.74
C ILE A 8 -10.69 27.75 -21.95
N SER A 9 -10.04 28.86 -21.58
CA SER A 9 -8.81 28.82 -20.77
C SER A 9 -9.04 28.26 -19.36
N THR A 10 -10.20 28.54 -18.73
CA THR A 10 -10.50 28.01 -17.39
C THR A 10 -10.87 26.52 -17.43
N ALA A 11 -11.62 26.10 -18.45
CA ALA A 11 -11.99 24.69 -18.64
C ALA A 11 -10.75 23.80 -18.86
N LEU A 12 -9.79 24.23 -19.68
CA LEU A 12 -8.55 23.49 -19.93
C LEU A 12 -7.63 23.40 -18.69
N PHE A 13 -7.69 24.39 -17.79
CA PHE A 13 -6.91 24.36 -16.55
C PHE A 13 -7.53 23.42 -15.50
N SER A 14 -8.85 23.29 -15.48
CA SER A 14 -9.56 22.41 -14.53
C SER A 14 -9.33 20.92 -14.78
N SER A 15 -9.03 20.51 -16.02
CA SER A 15 -8.73 19.11 -16.35
C SER A 15 -7.33 18.65 -15.93
N ALA A 16 -6.46 19.55 -15.45
CA ALA A 16 -5.12 19.20 -14.97
C ALA A 16 -5.07 18.86 -13.46
N LEU A 17 -6.22 18.94 -12.76
CA LEU A 17 -6.31 18.66 -11.33
C LEU A 17 -6.58 17.17 -11.09
N PHE A 18 -5.53 16.40 -10.80
CA PHE A 18 -5.65 15.03 -10.30
C PHE A 18 -5.76 15.05 -8.77
N ALA A 19 -6.98 14.90 -8.25
CA ALA A 19 -7.22 14.75 -6.81
C ALA A 19 -7.18 13.29 -6.32
N GLN A 20 -7.00 12.34 -7.24
CA GLN A 20 -7.00 10.92 -6.92
C GLN A 20 -5.62 10.52 -6.37
N SER A 21 -5.60 10.05 -5.12
CA SER A 21 -4.46 9.36 -4.52
C SER A 21 -4.67 7.85 -4.67
N SER A 22 -3.68 7.14 -5.20
CA SER A 22 -3.72 5.68 -5.34
C SER A 22 -2.37 5.10 -4.98
N PHE A 23 -2.40 3.98 -4.25
CA PHE A 23 -1.22 3.19 -3.92
C PHE A 23 -1.49 1.74 -4.29
N SER A 24 -0.48 1.06 -4.81
CA SER A 24 -0.49 -0.36 -5.09
C SER A 24 0.92 -0.89 -4.91
N ASP A 25 1.03 -2.07 -4.32
CA ASP A 25 2.31 -2.74 -4.11
C ASP A 25 2.13 -4.24 -4.27
N ASN A 26 2.99 -4.84 -5.09
CA ASN A 26 3.05 -6.27 -5.33
C ASN A 26 4.35 -6.89 -4.76
N PHE A 27 5.12 -6.11 -4.00
CA PHE A 27 6.35 -6.49 -3.31
C PHE A 27 7.53 -6.89 -4.21
N GLU A 28 7.37 -6.87 -5.54
CA GLU A 28 8.38 -7.35 -6.49
C GLU A 28 9.67 -6.52 -6.47
N SER A 29 9.57 -5.26 -6.07
CA SER A 29 10.73 -4.35 -5.99
C SER A 29 11.64 -4.62 -4.79
N TYR A 30 11.20 -5.42 -3.82
CA TYR A 30 11.92 -5.66 -2.57
C TYR A 30 12.70 -6.96 -2.60
N ASN A 31 13.79 -7.03 -1.83
CA ASN A 31 14.57 -8.26 -1.69
C ASN A 31 13.84 -9.27 -0.79
N VAL A 32 13.91 -10.55 -1.14
CA VAL A 32 13.43 -11.63 -0.26
C VAL A 32 14.23 -11.61 1.06
N GLY A 33 13.53 -11.74 2.18
CA GLY A 33 14.07 -11.62 3.54
C GLY A 33 14.19 -10.18 4.05
N ALA A 34 13.90 -9.17 3.22
CA ALA A 34 13.83 -7.79 3.70
C ALA A 34 12.57 -7.62 4.55
N TYR A 35 12.71 -6.92 5.67
CA TYR A 35 11.57 -6.42 6.44
C TYR A 35 10.76 -5.43 5.60
N LEU A 36 9.44 -5.43 5.76
CA LEU A 36 8.54 -4.57 5.00
C LEU A 36 8.51 -3.16 5.59
N GLY A 37 8.48 -3.01 6.91
CA GLY A 37 8.37 -1.72 7.59
C GLY A 37 9.44 -0.65 7.27
N PRO A 38 10.66 -0.99 6.82
CA PRO A 38 11.62 -0.01 6.29
C PRO A 38 11.46 0.30 4.79
N GLN A 39 10.65 -0.47 4.06
CA GLN A 39 10.41 -0.22 2.64
C GLN A 39 9.57 1.05 2.46
N PRO A 40 9.65 1.72 1.30
CA PRO A 40 8.88 2.93 1.06
C PRO A 40 7.39 2.72 1.29
N GLN A 41 6.73 3.68 1.96
CA GLN A 41 5.29 3.69 2.30
C GLN A 41 4.86 2.78 3.44
N TRP A 42 5.69 1.85 3.91
CA TRP A 42 5.30 0.91 4.96
C TRP A 42 5.90 1.29 6.32
N THR A 43 5.30 0.80 7.39
CA THR A 43 5.80 0.86 8.78
C THR A 43 5.15 -0.26 9.60
N THR A 44 5.44 -0.35 10.89
CA THR A 44 4.77 -1.24 11.85
C THR A 44 3.82 -0.46 12.75
N TRP A 45 2.94 -1.12 13.51
CA TRP A 45 2.00 -0.41 14.38
C TRP A 45 2.71 0.42 15.46
N SER A 46 3.82 -0.10 16.00
CA SER A 46 4.62 0.60 17.01
C SER A 46 5.65 1.57 16.40
N GLY A 47 5.92 1.45 15.10
CA GLY A 47 7.01 2.12 14.41
C GLY A 47 8.38 1.45 14.58
N ALA A 48 8.47 0.32 15.31
CA ALA A 48 9.69 -0.46 15.47
C ALA A 48 9.93 -1.41 14.28
N SER A 49 10.11 -0.83 13.08
CA SER A 49 10.48 -1.56 11.86
C SER A 49 11.79 -2.35 12.03
N SER A 50 11.98 -3.40 11.23
CA SER A 50 13.15 -4.32 11.29
C SER A 50 13.27 -5.16 12.56
N THR A 51 12.20 -5.32 13.32
CA THR A 51 12.15 -6.20 14.49
C THR A 51 11.25 -7.41 14.24
N THR A 52 11.08 -8.28 15.23
CA THR A 52 10.20 -9.46 15.12
C THR A 52 8.72 -9.11 14.90
N GLU A 53 8.32 -7.87 15.16
CA GLU A 53 6.96 -7.40 14.86
C GLU A 53 6.75 -7.09 13.37
N ASP A 54 7.82 -7.06 12.57
CA ASP A 54 7.74 -6.68 11.16
C ASP A 54 7.69 -7.96 10.29
N THR A 55 6.81 -7.95 9.30
CA THR A 55 6.77 -9.04 8.32
C THR A 55 7.95 -8.93 7.35
N GLN A 56 8.33 -10.06 6.76
CA GLN A 56 9.38 -10.12 5.75
C GLN A 56 8.78 -10.44 4.38
N VAL A 57 9.35 -9.81 3.36
CA VAL A 57 9.10 -10.18 1.97
C VAL A 57 9.62 -11.59 1.76
N ASN A 58 8.76 -12.46 1.25
CA ASN A 58 9.07 -13.84 0.96
C ASN A 58 8.73 -14.15 -0.51
N ASN A 59 9.10 -15.34 -0.96
CA ASN A 59 8.84 -15.84 -2.31
C ASN A 59 8.02 -17.14 -2.30
N THR A 60 7.25 -17.33 -1.24
CA THR A 60 6.39 -18.48 -1.00
C THR A 60 4.94 -18.01 -0.89
N MET A 61 3.99 -18.93 -1.04
CA MET A 61 2.57 -18.66 -0.75
C MET A 61 2.01 -17.39 -1.46
N ASN A 62 2.52 -17.09 -2.65
CA ASN A 62 2.06 -15.95 -3.44
C ASN A 62 0.81 -16.34 -4.25
N ASN A 63 -0.26 -15.55 -4.11
CA ASN A 63 -1.51 -15.71 -4.86
C ASN A 63 -1.70 -14.69 -5.98
N THR A 64 -0.72 -13.79 -6.18
CA THR A 64 -0.78 -12.75 -7.21
C THR A 64 -0.46 -13.35 -8.58
N PRO A 65 -1.36 -13.28 -9.58
CA PRO A 65 -1.04 -13.71 -10.93
C PRO A 65 0.17 -12.93 -11.49
N ALA A 66 1.20 -13.65 -11.95
CA ALA A 66 2.46 -13.14 -12.47
C ALA A 66 3.45 -12.51 -11.46
N GLY A 67 3.14 -12.52 -10.15
CA GLY A 67 4.11 -12.17 -9.10
C GLY A 67 4.92 -13.38 -8.63
N ALA A 68 6.08 -13.13 -8.01
CA ALA A 68 6.90 -14.12 -7.31
C ALA A 68 7.06 -13.83 -5.81
N LYS A 69 6.67 -12.65 -5.33
CA LYS A 69 6.88 -12.20 -3.95
C LYS A 69 5.58 -11.86 -3.23
N SER A 70 5.59 -12.05 -1.93
CA SER A 70 4.48 -11.78 -1.02
C SER A 70 5.02 -11.36 0.35
N VAL A 71 4.13 -11.00 1.26
CA VAL A 71 4.40 -11.00 2.71
C VAL A 71 3.59 -12.09 3.37
N HIS A 72 4.16 -12.75 4.38
CA HIS A 72 3.57 -13.92 5.04
C HIS A 72 3.54 -13.65 6.54
N TYR A 73 2.37 -13.92 7.12
CA TYR A 73 2.09 -13.73 8.53
C TYR A 73 1.87 -15.08 9.16
N VAL A 74 2.69 -15.43 10.14
CA VAL A 74 2.58 -16.69 10.88
C VAL A 74 2.57 -16.39 12.36
N SER A 75 1.66 -17.03 13.09
CA SER A 75 1.64 -17.00 14.55
C SER A 75 1.50 -18.40 15.11
N THR A 76 2.33 -18.74 16.08
CA THR A 76 2.16 -19.93 16.92
C THR A 76 1.56 -19.58 18.28
N LEU A 77 1.26 -18.29 18.52
CA LEU A 77 0.74 -17.80 19.78
C LEU A 77 -0.79 -17.83 19.76
N ALA A 78 -1.39 -18.26 20.88
CA ALA A 78 -2.85 -18.33 21.02
C ALA A 78 -3.57 -16.98 20.82
N ASN A 79 -2.86 -15.86 21.01
CA ASN A 79 -3.40 -14.51 20.90
C ASN A 79 -2.98 -13.79 19.59
N GLY A 80 -2.39 -14.52 18.63
CA GLY A 80 -1.87 -13.94 17.39
C GLY A 80 -0.54 -13.19 17.57
N GLY A 81 -0.09 -12.53 16.50
CA GLY A 81 1.19 -11.80 16.44
C GLY A 81 2.42 -12.73 16.28
N PRO A 82 3.64 -12.18 16.21
CA PRO A 82 4.01 -10.79 16.51
C PRO A 82 3.89 -9.83 15.32
N GLN A 83 3.71 -10.35 14.10
CA GLN A 83 3.93 -9.56 12.88
C GLN A 83 2.76 -8.64 12.53
N ASP A 84 3.08 -7.43 12.09
CA ASP A 84 2.16 -6.46 11.52
C ASP A 84 2.77 -5.72 10.32
N CYS A 85 1.93 -4.96 9.63
CA CYS A 85 2.37 -3.89 8.73
C CYS A 85 1.31 -2.79 8.71
N VAL A 86 1.74 -1.57 8.44
CA VAL A 86 0.88 -0.40 8.31
C VAL A 86 1.28 0.38 7.07
N LEU A 87 0.28 0.79 6.29
CA LEU A 87 0.41 1.74 5.19
C LEU A 87 -0.15 3.10 5.65
N PRO A 88 0.68 4.07 6.06
CA PRO A 88 0.20 5.38 6.43
C PRO A 88 -0.23 6.16 5.18
N PHE A 89 -1.44 6.71 5.16
CA PHE A 89 -1.93 7.47 4.01
C PHE A 89 -1.29 8.87 3.89
N GLY A 90 -0.46 9.28 4.85
CA GLY A 90 0.25 10.57 4.85
C GLY A 90 -0.60 11.80 5.17
N GLY A 91 -1.91 11.62 5.35
CA GLY A 91 -2.86 12.70 5.66
C GLY A 91 -4.28 12.18 5.87
N ALA A 92 -5.20 13.08 6.22
CA ALA A 92 -6.60 12.75 6.44
C ALA A 92 -7.40 12.86 5.14
N TYR A 93 -7.98 11.74 4.69
CA TYR A 93 -8.88 11.68 3.52
C TYR A 93 -10.33 11.50 3.99
N ASN A 94 -10.97 12.62 4.33
CA ASN A 94 -12.26 12.62 5.02
C ASN A 94 -13.49 12.70 4.09
N THR A 95 -13.27 12.72 2.77
CA THR A 95 -14.32 12.87 1.75
C THR A 95 -13.96 12.08 0.49
N GLY A 96 -14.98 11.66 -0.27
CA GLY A 96 -14.79 10.91 -1.53
C GLY A 96 -15.03 9.42 -1.36
N ASN A 97 -14.49 8.63 -2.29
CA ASN A 97 -14.64 7.17 -2.32
C ASN A 97 -13.31 6.51 -1.92
N PHE A 98 -13.37 5.58 -0.97
CA PHE A 98 -12.24 4.74 -0.62
C PHE A 98 -12.44 3.36 -1.25
N ALA A 99 -11.49 2.95 -2.08
CA ALA A 99 -11.44 1.61 -2.66
C ALA A 99 -10.22 0.88 -2.10
N TYR A 100 -10.43 -0.34 -1.63
CA TYR A 100 -9.39 -1.19 -1.07
C TYR A 100 -9.48 -2.58 -1.70
N GLN A 101 -8.32 -3.10 -2.10
CA GLN A 101 -8.16 -4.44 -2.67
C GLN A 101 -6.89 -5.06 -2.12
N MET A 102 -6.95 -6.35 -1.84
CA MET A 102 -5.82 -7.18 -1.47
C MET A 102 -6.01 -8.61 -1.97
N ASP A 103 -4.92 -9.26 -2.34
CA ASP A 103 -4.90 -10.69 -2.65
C ASP A 103 -4.37 -11.45 -1.42
N ILE A 104 -5.22 -12.26 -0.80
CA ILE A 104 -4.87 -13.07 0.39
C ILE A 104 -4.83 -14.54 0.02
N PHE A 105 -3.79 -15.22 0.50
CA PHE A 105 -3.73 -16.68 0.59
C PHE A 105 -3.90 -17.12 2.05
N ILE A 106 -4.76 -18.10 2.31
CA ILE A 106 -4.96 -18.67 3.65
C ILE A 106 -4.46 -20.12 3.63
N GLU A 107 -3.48 -20.41 4.48
CA GLU A 107 -2.98 -21.76 4.70
C GLU A 107 -3.75 -22.49 5.83
N PRO A 108 -3.84 -23.83 5.77
CA PRO A 108 -4.52 -24.64 6.78
C PRO A 108 -3.77 -24.79 8.10
#